data_AF-A0A821ZZS7-F1
#
_entry.id   AF-A0A821ZZS7-F1
#
_cell.length_a   1.000
_cell.length_b   1.000
_cell.length_c   1.000
_cell.angle_alpha   90.00
_cell.angle_beta   90.00
_cell.angle_gamma   90.00
#
_symmetry.space_group_name_H-M   'P 1'
#
loop_
_entity.id
_entity.type
_entity.pdbx_description
1 polymer ?
#
loop_
_entity_poly.entity_id
_entity_poly.type
_entity_poly.pdbx_seq_one_letter_code
_entity_poly.pdbx_strand_id
1 'polypeptide(L)'
;MIIDRIISLNLSDNDETSHLPVFFLSHGYTLDQFKYVQSLSLNSISSIGIINKIISQCRHLQHLTHLYIIKCYIYCDDKGKLLLMNNIWSISKLIYCYFDCFPSSNNAFIASTIISQSIEYLVMKNIKCDLNNLSYLFQCTPNLRRLHTTISCNSRQEELKNIFSSIISLKLIYLGSIDSMKYLFQNLKNLSSLTLETSGIYLNGYEWESFLTEALPQIKRFRFKMNFNFKHINNQEEEVDILINSFSTQYWIEIRQQYVQCDWISSATISDATIYTLPYAFEKFSYYDNTCSKSTCPNVVDFWSYDRVHTVKYVNNRLNLVKDSISFRGEFPNVYHLNLTFLFNNNILSVYPLLNQLTKLYISLNDQFDYSQLQHLLDRSAHLYSLGLSKLTNLRRELFQIRSTSIRRLELI
;
A
#
# COMPACT_ATOMS: atom_id res chain seq x y z
N MET A 1 25.86 16.53 25.86
CA MET A 1 25.75 17.26 24.58
C MET A 1 24.34 17.11 24.02
N ILE A 2 23.91 17.93 23.04
CA ILE A 2 22.56 17.78 22.41
C ILE A 2 22.36 16.37 21.88
N ILE A 3 23.43 15.74 21.37
CA ILE A 3 23.45 14.38 20.83
C ILE A 3 22.98 13.32 21.86
N ASP A 4 23.27 13.50 23.15
CA ASP A 4 22.84 12.58 24.22
C ASP A 4 21.34 12.66 24.52
N ARG A 5 20.61 13.61 23.92
CA ARG A 5 19.15 13.77 24.08
C ARG A 5 18.38 13.35 22.83
N ILE A 6 19.06 12.95 21.76
CA ILE A 6 18.43 12.59 20.50
C ILE A 6 17.92 11.16 20.60
N ILE A 7 16.59 11.01 20.58
CA ILE A 7 15.89 9.72 20.62
C ILE A 7 15.48 9.23 19.22
N SER A 8 15.44 10.12 18.24
CA SER A 8 15.10 9.79 16.86
C SER A 8 15.94 10.61 15.90
N LEU A 9 16.46 9.96 14.86
CA LEU A 9 17.26 10.57 13.82
C LEU A 9 16.62 10.31 12.46
N ASN A 10 16.50 11.35 11.64
CA ASN A 10 16.01 11.24 10.27
C ASN A 10 17.07 11.79 9.31
N LEU A 11 17.53 10.94 8.39
CA LEU A 11 18.46 11.29 7.32
C LEU A 11 17.75 11.12 5.99
N SER A 12 17.59 12.22 5.26
CA SER A 12 16.87 12.25 4.00
C SER A 12 17.78 12.79 2.89
N ASP A 13 17.71 12.19 1.71
CA ASP A 13 18.36 12.70 0.49
C ASP A 13 17.29 13.03 -0.56
N ASN A 14 16.44 14.00 -0.21
CA ASN A 14 15.38 14.50 -1.09
C ASN A 14 15.71 15.91 -1.59
N ASP A 15 14.84 16.51 -2.39
CA ASP A 15 15.08 17.84 -2.98
C ASP A 15 15.31 18.94 -1.90
N GLU A 16 14.75 18.79 -0.69
CA GLU A 16 14.89 19.75 0.41
C GLU A 16 16.19 19.55 1.22
N THR A 17 16.69 18.31 1.28
CA THR A 17 17.88 17.94 2.07
C THR A 17 18.91 17.19 1.23
N SER A 18 19.13 17.66 0.00
CA SER A 18 20.00 16.99 -0.97
C SER A 18 21.41 16.78 -0.41
N HIS A 19 21.92 15.57 -0.59
CA HIS A 19 23.23 15.09 -0.13
C HIS A 19 23.47 15.11 1.38
N LEU A 20 22.43 15.36 2.20
CA LEU A 20 22.57 15.40 3.66
C LEU A 20 23.23 14.13 4.25
N PRO A 21 22.91 12.90 3.83
CA PRO A 21 23.59 11.72 4.36
C PRO A 21 25.09 11.66 4.02
N VAL A 22 25.48 12.20 2.86
CA VAL A 22 26.90 12.30 2.45
C VAL A 22 27.60 13.31 3.36
N PHE A 23 27.02 14.49 3.54
CA PHE A 23 27.57 15.52 4.42
C PHE A 23 27.67 15.04 5.87
N PHE A 24 26.65 14.37 6.38
CA PHE A 24 26.65 13.79 7.71
C PHE A 24 27.88 12.89 7.91
N LEU A 25 28.12 11.97 6.97
CA LEU A 25 29.26 11.06 7.02
C LEU A 25 30.61 11.74 6.78
N SER A 26 30.67 12.77 5.93
CA SER A 26 31.94 13.46 5.59
C SER A 26 32.46 14.34 6.72
N HIS A 27 31.58 14.85 7.59
CA HIS A 27 31.96 15.65 8.75
C HIS A 27 32.36 14.82 9.97
N GLY A 28 32.54 13.50 9.81
CA GLY A 28 32.97 12.60 10.88
C GLY A 28 31.87 12.30 11.91
N TYR A 29 30.61 12.62 11.64
CA TYR A 29 29.51 12.15 12.46
C TYR A 29 29.33 10.65 12.25
N THR A 30 29.38 9.93 13.36
CA THR A 30 29.17 8.49 13.42
C THR A 30 27.98 8.21 14.33
N LEU A 31 27.17 7.20 13.97
CA LEU A 31 25.92 6.94 14.68
C LEU A 31 26.12 6.54 16.14
N ASP A 32 27.26 5.93 16.48
CA ASP A 32 27.63 5.56 17.86
C ASP A 32 27.71 6.76 18.83
N GLN A 33 27.86 7.98 18.31
CA GLN A 33 27.78 9.20 19.12
C GLN A 33 26.36 9.39 19.69
N PHE A 34 25.34 8.93 18.98
CA PHE A 34 23.93 9.09 19.32
C PHE A 34 23.44 7.93 20.19
N LYS A 35 24.04 7.78 21.38
CA LYS A 35 23.87 6.62 22.27
C LYS A 35 22.43 6.23 22.56
N TYR A 36 21.53 7.21 22.69
CA TYR A 36 20.14 7.01 23.12
C TYR A 36 19.12 6.95 21.96
N VAL A 37 19.57 6.90 20.71
CA VAL A 37 18.65 6.81 19.56
C VAL A 37 17.87 5.50 19.62
N GLN A 38 16.55 5.63 19.59
CA GLN A 38 15.59 4.54 19.56
C GLN A 38 15.01 4.31 18.17
N SER A 39 14.99 5.34 17.33
CA SER A 39 14.39 5.30 15.99
C SER A 39 15.30 5.96 14.95
N LEU A 40 15.59 5.25 13.87
CA LEU A 40 16.34 5.74 12.71
C LEU A 40 15.48 5.69 11.45
N SER A 41 15.38 6.82 10.76
CA SER A 41 14.71 6.93 9.46
C SER A 41 15.71 7.33 8.37
N LEU A 42 15.77 6.55 7.30
CA LEU A 42 16.54 6.81 6.10
C LEU A 42 15.57 6.99 4.94
N ASN A 43 15.56 8.17 4.32
CA ASN A 43 14.57 8.52 3.30
C ASN A 43 15.22 8.95 2.00
N SER A 44 14.72 8.45 0.87
CA SER A 44 15.15 8.86 -0.47
C SER A 44 16.65 8.69 -0.78
N ILE A 45 17.38 7.88 -0.01
CA ILE A 45 18.82 7.65 -0.22
C ILE A 45 19.02 6.60 -1.31
N SER A 46 19.46 7.02 -2.50
CA SER A 46 19.63 6.14 -3.67
C SER A 46 20.90 5.28 -3.64
N SER A 47 21.86 5.58 -2.76
CA SER A 47 23.14 4.88 -2.68
C SER A 47 23.15 3.74 -1.67
N ILE A 48 23.30 2.50 -2.17
CA ILE A 48 23.48 1.29 -1.33
C ILE A 48 24.70 1.40 -0.42
N GLY A 49 25.77 2.05 -0.88
CA GLY A 49 27.01 2.21 -0.11
C GLY A 49 26.80 3.10 1.10
N ILE A 50 26.08 4.21 0.93
CA ILE A 50 25.73 5.12 2.02
C ILE A 50 24.84 4.41 3.04
N ILE A 51 23.78 3.75 2.58
CA ILE A 51 22.87 3.02 3.49
C ILE A 51 23.62 1.93 4.25
N ASN A 52 24.41 1.09 3.57
CA ASN A 52 25.18 0.05 4.25
C ASN A 52 26.17 0.65 5.26
N LYS A 53 26.84 1.75 4.92
CA LYS A 53 27.75 2.43 5.85
C LYS A 53 27.00 2.92 7.11
N ILE A 54 25.83 3.51 6.95
CA ILE A 54 25.00 3.97 8.07
C ILE A 54 24.50 2.77 8.89
N ILE A 55 23.83 1.79 8.26
CA ILE A 55 23.25 0.63 8.96
C ILE A 55 24.33 -0.20 9.67
N SER A 56 25.53 -0.33 9.11
CA SER A 56 26.62 -1.07 9.76
C SER A 56 27.02 -0.48 11.12
N GLN A 57 26.87 0.84 11.31
CA GLN A 57 27.13 1.53 12.57
C GLN A 57 26.01 1.32 13.60
N CYS A 58 24.79 0.98 13.15
CA CYS A 58 23.64 0.75 14.03
C CYS A 58 23.83 -0.46 14.96
N ARG A 59 24.75 -1.37 14.66
CA ARG A 59 25.05 -2.55 15.51
C ARG A 59 25.47 -2.16 16.93
N HIS A 60 26.03 -0.96 17.11
CA HIS A 60 26.48 -0.46 18.40
C HIS A 60 25.39 0.32 19.18
N LEU A 61 24.24 0.60 18.54
CA LEU A 61 23.15 1.35 19.15
C LEU A 61 22.29 0.44 20.04
N GLN A 62 22.58 0.45 21.34
CA GLN A 62 21.90 -0.42 22.32
C GLN A 62 20.42 -0.11 22.53
N HIS A 63 19.96 1.08 22.11
CA HIS A 63 18.57 1.51 22.27
C HIS A 63 17.76 1.50 20.98
N LEU A 64 18.40 1.23 19.82
CA LEU A 64 17.73 1.26 18.53
C LEU A 64 16.72 0.12 18.40
N THR A 65 15.45 0.47 18.41
CA THR A 65 14.32 -0.46 18.35
C THR A 65 13.52 -0.33 17.06
N HIS A 66 13.61 0.81 16.38
CA HIS A 66 12.87 1.09 15.16
C HIS A 66 13.80 1.53 14.02
N LEU A 67 13.65 0.89 12.86
CA LEU A 67 14.35 1.27 11.63
C LEU A 67 13.32 1.49 10.51
N TYR A 68 13.46 2.61 9.82
CA TYR A 68 12.67 2.93 8.64
C TYR A 68 13.60 3.21 7.47
N ILE A 69 13.50 2.41 6.40
CA ILE A 69 14.13 2.67 5.10
C ILE A 69 13.00 2.96 4.12
N ILE A 70 12.86 4.22 3.73
CA ILE A 70 11.70 4.75 3.04
C ILE A 70 12.11 5.25 1.66
N LYS A 71 11.46 4.74 0.60
CA LYS A 71 11.58 5.26 -0.77
C LYS A 71 13.02 5.46 -1.25
N CYS A 72 13.93 4.56 -0.86
CA CYS A 72 15.34 4.70 -1.20
C CYS A 72 15.65 4.25 -2.64
N TYR A 73 14.78 3.45 -3.28
CA TYR A 73 14.86 3.03 -4.70
C TYR A 73 16.27 2.65 -5.17
N ILE A 74 16.96 1.84 -4.37
CA ILE A 74 18.33 1.44 -4.59
C ILE A 74 18.44 0.44 -5.74
N TYR A 75 19.37 0.70 -6.66
CA TYR A 75 19.81 -0.27 -7.66
C TYR A 75 21.10 -0.95 -7.18
N CYS A 76 21.03 -2.23 -6.85
CA CYS A 76 22.19 -3.04 -6.48
C CYS A 76 22.02 -4.50 -6.91
N ASP A 77 23.16 -5.20 -6.96
CA ASP A 77 23.22 -6.65 -7.15
C ASP A 77 22.80 -7.40 -5.89
N ASP A 78 22.66 -8.72 -6.01
CA ASP A 78 22.21 -9.57 -4.91
C ASP A 78 23.20 -9.59 -3.73
N LYS A 79 24.50 -9.36 -3.99
CA LYS A 79 25.51 -9.21 -2.93
C LYS A 79 25.27 -7.95 -2.10
N GLY A 80 25.01 -6.82 -2.75
CA GLY A 80 24.70 -5.56 -2.06
C GLY A 80 23.41 -5.64 -1.23
N LYS A 81 22.38 -6.31 -1.76
CA LYS A 81 21.14 -6.59 -1.02
C LYS A 81 21.38 -7.51 0.18
N LEU A 82 22.09 -8.61 0.00
CA LEU A 82 22.41 -9.55 1.07
C LEU A 82 23.19 -8.87 2.20
N LEU A 83 24.17 -8.05 1.87
CA LEU A 83 24.93 -7.28 2.85
C LEU A 83 24.01 -6.35 3.66
N LEU A 84 23.08 -5.66 3.00
CA LEU A 84 22.11 -4.80 3.67
C LEU A 84 21.19 -5.61 4.60
N MET A 85 20.65 -6.74 4.14
CA MET A 85 19.81 -7.62 4.96
C MET A 85 20.58 -8.11 6.19
N ASN A 86 21.80 -8.61 6.00
CA ASN A 86 22.65 -9.04 7.12
C ASN A 86 22.90 -7.90 8.11
N ASN A 87 23.21 -6.69 7.62
CA ASN A 87 23.43 -5.53 8.49
C ASN A 87 22.17 -5.19 9.31
N ILE A 88 20.99 -5.21 8.70
CA ILE A 88 19.73 -4.95 9.42
C ILE A 88 19.44 -6.05 10.45
N TRP A 89 19.53 -7.32 10.06
CA TRP A 89 19.22 -8.47 10.93
C TRP A 89 20.20 -8.61 12.10
N SER A 90 21.40 -8.03 11.98
CA SER A 90 22.40 -7.99 13.06
C SER A 90 22.14 -6.95 14.16
N ILE A 91 21.13 -6.09 14.01
CA ILE A 91 20.80 -5.06 15.01
C ILE A 91 20.07 -5.71 16.19
N SER A 92 20.77 -5.83 17.31
CA SER A 92 20.39 -6.69 18.45
C SER A 92 19.08 -6.32 19.17
N LYS A 93 18.64 -5.06 19.11
CA LYS A 93 17.42 -4.57 19.77
C LYS A 93 16.34 -4.12 18.81
N LEU A 94 16.52 -4.35 17.50
CA LEU A 94 15.56 -3.95 16.48
C LEU A 94 14.26 -4.74 16.60
N ILE A 95 13.18 -4.09 17.02
CA ILE A 95 11.84 -4.68 17.17
C ILE A 95 11.02 -4.46 15.91
N TYR A 96 11.10 -3.26 15.34
CA TYR A 96 10.31 -2.83 14.19
C TYR A 96 11.23 -2.45 13.02
N CYS A 97 10.98 -3.05 11.85
CA CYS A 97 11.68 -2.71 10.62
C CYS A 97 10.68 -2.41 9.50
N TYR A 98 10.76 -1.21 8.94
CA TYR A 98 10.07 -0.83 7.72
C TYR A 98 11.05 -0.73 6.56
N PHE A 99 10.73 -1.40 5.47
CA PHE A 99 11.63 -1.59 4.35
C PHE A 99 10.90 -1.33 3.02
N ASP A 100 11.23 -0.20 2.38
CA ASP A 100 10.74 0.26 1.08
C ASP A 100 11.94 0.77 0.27
N CYS A 101 12.77 -0.17 -0.14
CA CYS A 101 14.15 0.12 -0.51
C CYS A 101 14.45 -0.10 -1.99
N PHE A 102 13.76 -1.00 -2.66
CA PHE A 102 14.10 -1.43 -4.03
C PHE A 102 13.04 -0.98 -5.04
N PRO A 103 13.44 -0.63 -6.27
CA PRO A 103 12.51 -0.35 -7.35
C PRO A 103 11.78 -1.63 -7.75
N SER A 104 10.58 -1.49 -8.31
CA SER A 104 9.68 -2.59 -8.67
C SER A 104 10.29 -3.61 -9.65
N SER A 105 11.28 -3.21 -10.45
CA SER A 105 11.99 -4.08 -11.40
C SER A 105 13.04 -4.99 -10.78
N ASN A 106 13.52 -4.70 -9.57
CA ASN A 106 14.61 -5.43 -8.92
C ASN A 106 14.24 -5.79 -7.47
N ASN A 107 13.03 -6.32 -7.28
CA ASN A 107 12.39 -6.37 -5.97
C ASN A 107 12.24 -7.76 -5.35
N ALA A 108 12.97 -8.76 -5.85
CA ALA A 108 12.99 -10.07 -5.20
C ALA A 108 13.62 -9.95 -3.79
N PHE A 109 12.96 -10.57 -2.81
CA PHE A 109 13.52 -10.73 -1.47
C PHE A 109 14.77 -11.61 -1.51
N ILE A 110 15.75 -11.28 -0.66
CA ILE A 110 16.94 -12.10 -0.43
C ILE A 110 17.02 -12.42 1.04
N ALA A 111 17.10 -13.71 1.35
CA ALA A 111 17.22 -14.17 2.72
C ALA A 111 18.54 -13.70 3.35
N SER A 112 18.44 -13.15 4.57
CA SER A 112 19.59 -12.88 5.43
C SER A 112 20.28 -14.21 5.79
N THR A 113 21.61 -14.22 5.92
CA THR A 113 22.35 -15.32 6.54
C THR A 113 22.45 -15.18 8.06
N ILE A 114 21.96 -14.05 8.61
CA ILE A 114 21.94 -13.74 10.03
C ILE A 114 20.53 -13.92 10.58
N ILE A 115 20.43 -14.62 11.72
CA ILE A 115 19.18 -14.79 12.46
C ILE A 115 19.00 -13.60 13.40
N SER A 116 17.87 -12.90 13.28
CA SER A 116 17.46 -11.85 14.21
C SER A 116 16.49 -12.42 15.24
N GLN A 117 16.86 -12.31 16.51
CA GLN A 117 16.00 -12.70 17.64
C GLN A 117 15.12 -11.54 18.14
N SER A 118 15.32 -10.33 17.64
CA SER A 118 14.67 -9.11 18.14
C SER A 118 13.50 -8.63 17.29
N ILE A 119 13.52 -8.88 15.98
CA ILE A 119 12.51 -8.34 15.07
C ILE A 119 11.17 -9.05 15.31
N GLU A 120 10.18 -8.28 15.74
CA GLU A 120 8.80 -8.74 15.96
C GLU A 120 7.83 -8.22 14.91
N TYR A 121 8.15 -7.08 14.27
CA TYR A 121 7.33 -6.49 13.22
C TYR A 121 8.19 -6.07 12.02
N LEU A 122 7.92 -6.73 10.88
CA LEU A 122 8.51 -6.41 9.59
C LEU A 122 7.47 -5.90 8.59
N VAL A 123 7.78 -4.78 7.92
CA VAL A 123 7.06 -4.27 6.76
C VAL A 123 8.01 -4.26 5.56
N MET A 124 7.68 -5.00 4.52
CA MET A 124 8.38 -5.03 3.24
C MET A 124 7.46 -4.49 2.15
N LYS A 125 7.58 -3.20 1.82
CA LYS A 125 6.84 -2.60 0.71
C LYS A 125 7.61 -2.77 -0.59
N ASN A 126 6.86 -2.98 -1.66
CA ASN A 126 7.37 -3.15 -3.01
C ASN A 126 8.35 -4.32 -3.22
N ILE A 127 8.48 -5.23 -2.25
CA ILE A 127 9.36 -6.41 -2.32
C ILE A 127 8.51 -7.65 -2.54
N LYS A 128 8.84 -8.40 -3.59
CA LYS A 128 8.20 -9.66 -3.93
C LYS A 128 8.89 -10.79 -3.22
N CYS A 129 8.11 -11.56 -2.48
CA CYS A 129 8.53 -12.78 -1.80
C CYS A 129 7.78 -13.96 -2.44
N ASP A 130 8.44 -15.07 -2.74
CA ASP A 130 7.75 -16.34 -3.00
C ASP A 130 7.61 -17.15 -1.70
N LEU A 131 7.01 -18.34 -1.75
CA LEU A 131 6.86 -19.16 -0.54
C LEU A 131 8.18 -19.65 0.04
N ASN A 132 9.19 -19.94 -0.79
CA ASN A 132 10.50 -20.39 -0.33
C ASN A 132 11.22 -19.27 0.44
N ASN A 133 11.22 -18.07 -0.12
CA ASN A 133 11.74 -16.86 0.50
C ASN A 133 11.04 -16.55 1.82
N LEU A 134 9.72 -16.79 1.89
CA LEU A 134 8.96 -16.64 3.12
C LEU A 134 9.40 -17.66 4.19
N SER A 135 9.62 -18.92 3.82
CA SER A 135 10.18 -19.93 4.72
C SER A 135 11.53 -19.47 5.28
N TYR A 136 12.44 -18.98 4.43
CA TYR A 136 13.73 -18.46 4.88
C TYR A 136 13.59 -17.25 5.80
N LEU A 137 12.66 -16.33 5.49
CA LEU A 137 12.39 -15.18 6.34
C LEU A 137 12.00 -15.60 7.76
N PHE A 138 11.12 -16.61 7.90
CA PHE A 138 10.70 -17.11 9.20
C PHE A 138 11.84 -17.82 9.94
N GLN A 139 12.72 -18.54 9.23
CA GLN A 139 13.91 -19.14 9.83
C GLN A 139 14.88 -18.07 10.37
N CYS A 140 15.07 -16.99 9.63
CA CYS A 140 15.96 -15.89 10.03
C CYS A 140 15.31 -14.90 11.00
N THR A 141 14.01 -15.04 11.27
CA THR A 141 13.25 -14.10 12.12
C THR A 141 12.23 -14.86 12.98
N PRO A 142 12.68 -15.76 13.88
CA PRO A 142 11.79 -16.69 14.61
C PRO A 142 10.74 -16.00 15.50
N ASN A 143 11.04 -14.81 16.01
CA ASN A 143 10.14 -14.04 16.87
C ASN A 143 9.21 -13.08 16.08
N LEU A 144 9.13 -13.23 14.75
CA LEU A 144 8.30 -12.37 13.91
C LEU A 144 6.80 -12.62 14.17
N ARG A 145 6.13 -11.63 14.76
CA ARG A 145 4.71 -11.68 15.11
C ARG A 145 3.81 -10.96 14.11
N ARG A 146 4.35 -9.95 13.42
CA ARG A 146 3.61 -9.10 12.46
C ARG A 146 4.39 -8.96 11.16
N LEU A 147 3.73 -9.28 10.04
CA LEU A 147 4.32 -9.17 8.72
C LEU A 147 3.41 -8.38 7.79
N HIS A 148 3.98 -7.41 7.07
CA HIS A 148 3.35 -6.76 5.93
C HIS A 148 4.23 -6.98 4.70
N THR A 149 3.75 -7.69 3.68
CA THR A 149 4.56 -8.01 2.49
C THR A 149 3.71 -8.22 1.23
N THR A 150 4.37 -8.38 0.08
CA THR A 150 3.78 -8.89 -1.17
C THR A 150 4.30 -10.29 -1.46
N ILE A 151 3.40 -11.25 -1.68
CA ILE A 151 3.75 -12.61 -2.09
C ILE A 151 3.37 -12.82 -3.56
N SER A 152 4.30 -13.34 -4.35
CA SER A 152 4.10 -13.72 -5.75
C SER A 152 4.49 -15.18 -5.92
N CYS A 153 3.51 -16.05 -6.18
CA CYS A 153 3.73 -17.48 -6.35
C CYS A 153 3.48 -17.83 -7.81
N ASN A 154 4.56 -18.15 -8.54
CA ASN A 154 4.48 -18.40 -9.99
C ASN A 154 4.57 -19.89 -10.33
N SER A 155 4.96 -20.76 -9.39
CA SER A 155 5.25 -22.16 -9.67
C SER A 155 4.41 -23.13 -8.82
N ARG A 156 4.10 -24.29 -9.41
CA ARG A 156 3.43 -25.42 -8.75
C ARG A 156 4.34 -26.19 -7.76
N GLN A 157 5.62 -25.82 -7.67
CA GLN A 157 6.66 -26.52 -6.89
C GLN A 157 7.10 -25.74 -5.64
N GLU A 158 6.46 -24.61 -5.36
CA GLU A 158 6.73 -23.82 -4.16
C GLU A 158 6.23 -24.55 -2.91
N GLU A 159 7.14 -24.93 -2.01
CA GLU A 159 6.85 -25.62 -0.77
C GLU A 159 7.18 -24.73 0.43
N LEU A 160 6.29 -24.69 1.43
CA LEU A 160 6.51 -24.04 2.71
C LEU A 160 7.05 -25.09 3.66
N LYS A 161 8.38 -25.18 3.74
CA LYS A 161 9.03 -26.17 4.58
C LYS A 161 9.10 -25.70 6.03
N ASN A 162 8.58 -26.54 6.95
CA ASN A 162 8.79 -26.49 8.40
C ASN A 162 8.66 -25.10 9.02
N ILE A 163 7.48 -24.51 8.92
CA ILE A 163 7.21 -23.17 9.42
C ILE A 163 6.59 -23.25 10.82
N PHE A 164 7.39 -22.96 11.84
CA PHE A 164 6.90 -22.58 13.16
C PHE A 164 6.77 -21.06 13.22
N SER A 165 5.74 -20.54 12.56
CA SER A 165 5.52 -19.10 12.52
C SER A 165 4.82 -18.62 13.79
N SER A 166 5.44 -17.67 14.49
CA SER A 166 4.83 -16.92 15.59
C SER A 166 3.93 -15.77 15.11
N ILE A 167 3.66 -15.70 13.79
CA ILE A 167 2.82 -14.68 13.17
C ILE A 167 1.40 -14.75 13.72
N ILE A 168 0.98 -13.62 14.29
CA ILE A 168 -0.39 -13.39 14.77
C ILE A 168 -1.13 -12.37 13.91
N SER A 169 -0.42 -11.57 13.10
CA SER A 169 -0.98 -10.56 12.21
C SER A 169 -0.25 -10.50 10.88
N LEU A 170 -1.02 -10.59 9.79
CA LEU A 170 -0.50 -10.58 8.43
C LEU A 170 -1.26 -9.54 7.58
N LYS A 171 -0.53 -8.64 6.93
CA LYS A 171 -1.03 -7.77 5.86
C LYS A 171 -0.36 -8.17 4.56
N LEU A 172 -1.13 -8.60 3.57
CA LEU A 172 -0.60 -9.30 2.41
C LEU A 172 -1.20 -8.77 1.13
N ILE A 173 -0.35 -8.46 0.15
CA ILE A 173 -0.75 -8.41 -1.27
C ILE A 173 -0.37 -9.76 -1.87
N TYR A 174 -1.33 -10.51 -2.37
CA TYR A 174 -1.15 -11.88 -2.83
C TYR A 174 -1.39 -12.01 -4.33
N LEU A 175 -0.36 -12.48 -5.05
CA LEU A 175 -0.31 -12.63 -6.50
C LEU A 175 -0.02 -14.10 -6.86
N GLY A 176 -0.78 -15.04 -6.29
CA GLY A 176 -0.63 -16.48 -6.49
C GLY A 176 -1.95 -17.17 -6.82
N SER A 177 -1.96 -18.51 -6.74
CA SER A 177 -3.17 -19.31 -6.94
C SER A 177 -3.96 -19.49 -5.64
N ILE A 178 -5.24 -19.89 -5.74
CA ILE A 178 -6.04 -20.24 -4.56
C ILE A 178 -5.39 -21.38 -3.77
N ASP A 179 -4.85 -22.41 -4.44
CA ASP A 179 -4.25 -23.57 -3.77
C ASP A 179 -3.00 -23.18 -2.96
N SER A 180 -2.14 -22.33 -3.53
CA SER A 180 -0.94 -21.84 -2.82
C SER A 180 -1.30 -20.89 -1.69
N MET A 181 -2.39 -20.12 -1.82
CA MET A 181 -2.92 -19.31 -0.71
C MET A 181 -3.46 -20.20 0.42
N LYS A 182 -4.20 -21.26 0.07
CA LYS A 182 -4.73 -22.23 1.04
C LYS A 182 -3.60 -22.88 1.82
N TYR A 183 -2.61 -23.38 1.09
CA TYR A 183 -1.42 -23.99 1.66
C TYR A 183 -0.64 -23.03 2.57
N LEU A 184 -0.51 -21.75 2.19
CA LEU A 184 0.09 -20.73 3.04
C LEU A 184 -0.64 -20.57 4.37
N PHE A 185 -1.96 -20.38 4.34
CA PHE A 185 -2.72 -20.08 5.55
C PHE A 185 -2.89 -21.28 6.47
N GLN A 186 -2.94 -22.50 5.95
CA GLN A 186 -2.91 -23.73 6.75
C GLN A 186 -1.65 -23.85 7.63
N ASN A 187 -0.54 -23.22 7.22
CA ASN A 187 0.71 -23.19 7.97
C ASN A 187 0.79 -22.02 8.99
N LEU A 188 -0.20 -21.13 9.04
CA LEU A 188 -0.23 -19.96 9.94
C LEU A 188 -1.29 -20.11 11.04
N LYS A 189 -1.19 -21.19 11.82
CA LYS A 189 -2.22 -21.61 12.80
C LYS A 189 -2.53 -20.57 13.90
N ASN A 190 -1.57 -19.70 14.22
CA ASN A 190 -1.72 -18.66 15.25
C ASN A 190 -2.28 -17.33 14.70
N LEU A 191 -2.61 -17.27 13.42
CA LEU A 191 -3.03 -16.03 12.77
C LEU A 191 -4.39 -15.56 13.30
N SER A 192 -4.35 -14.45 14.03
CA SER A 192 -5.54 -13.82 14.62
C SER A 192 -6.05 -12.62 13.81
N SER A 193 -5.21 -12.05 12.95
CA SER A 193 -5.56 -10.91 12.11
C SER A 193 -4.95 -11.02 10.70
N LEU A 194 -5.79 -10.89 9.68
CA LEU A 194 -5.43 -10.95 8.28
C LEU A 194 -6.03 -9.76 7.53
N THR A 195 -5.20 -9.01 6.81
CA THR A 195 -5.59 -8.04 5.80
C THR A 195 -5.04 -8.48 4.46
N LEU A 196 -5.90 -8.84 3.52
CA LEU A 196 -5.51 -9.47 2.27
C LEU A 196 -5.97 -8.64 1.06
N GLU A 197 -5.05 -8.33 0.16
CA GLU A 197 -5.36 -7.81 -1.16
C GLU A 197 -4.97 -8.85 -2.21
N THR A 198 -5.88 -9.23 -3.10
CA THR A 198 -5.62 -10.17 -4.18
C THR A 198 -6.01 -9.59 -5.54
N SER A 199 -5.42 -10.11 -6.60
CA SER A 199 -5.81 -9.81 -7.98
C SER A 199 -5.91 -11.10 -8.78
N GLY A 200 -7.01 -11.29 -9.51
CA GLY A 200 -7.24 -12.47 -10.34
C GLY A 200 -7.72 -13.71 -9.57
N ILE A 201 -7.93 -13.60 -8.25
CA ILE A 201 -8.58 -14.65 -7.44
C ILE A 201 -10.05 -14.26 -7.26
N TYR A 202 -10.93 -15.21 -7.58
CA TYR A 202 -12.37 -15.10 -7.37
C TYR A 202 -12.81 -16.15 -6.35
N LEU A 203 -13.30 -15.68 -5.20
CA LEU A 203 -13.88 -16.52 -4.15
C LEU A 203 -15.18 -15.88 -3.69
N ASN A 204 -16.27 -16.64 -3.67
CA ASN A 204 -17.54 -16.20 -3.13
C ASN A 204 -17.57 -16.31 -1.59
N GLY A 205 -18.65 -15.84 -0.96
CA GLY A 205 -18.78 -15.81 0.49
C GLY A 205 -18.83 -17.19 1.14
N TYR A 206 -19.37 -18.21 0.48
CA TYR A 206 -19.36 -19.60 0.96
C TYR A 206 -17.96 -20.20 0.91
N GLU A 207 -17.22 -19.94 -0.16
CA GLU A 207 -15.83 -20.42 -0.30
C GLU A 207 -14.91 -19.76 0.72
N TRP A 208 -15.08 -18.46 0.96
CA TRP A 208 -14.37 -17.77 2.04
C TRP A 208 -14.77 -18.30 3.41
N GLU A 209 -16.05 -18.57 3.65
CA GLU A 209 -16.54 -19.12 4.92
C GLU A 209 -15.92 -20.49 5.24
N SER A 210 -15.97 -21.43 4.29
CA SER A 210 -15.29 -22.74 4.40
C SER A 210 -13.80 -22.53 4.62
N PHE A 211 -13.17 -21.68 3.82
CA PHE A 211 -11.73 -21.46 3.90
C PHE A 211 -11.27 -20.90 5.25
N LEU A 212 -11.96 -19.87 5.77
CA LEU A 212 -11.64 -19.27 7.05
C LEU A 212 -11.88 -20.25 8.21
N THR A 213 -12.90 -21.09 8.10
CA THR A 213 -13.25 -22.08 9.14
C THR A 213 -12.25 -23.23 9.18
N GLU A 214 -11.80 -23.71 8.02
CA GLU A 214 -10.89 -24.86 7.91
C GLU A 214 -9.42 -24.47 8.09
N ALA A 215 -8.97 -23.40 7.42
CA ALA A 215 -7.54 -23.04 7.38
C ALA A 215 -7.13 -22.03 8.45
N LEU A 216 -8.06 -21.20 8.93
CA LEU A 216 -7.76 -20.07 9.83
C LEU A 216 -8.74 -19.99 11.03
N PRO A 217 -8.90 -21.06 11.82
CA PRO A 217 -9.91 -21.12 12.88
C PRO A 217 -9.74 -20.07 13.99
N GLN A 218 -8.52 -19.55 14.20
CA GLN A 218 -8.21 -18.54 15.23
C GLN A 218 -8.37 -17.09 14.75
N ILE A 219 -8.80 -16.88 13.49
CA ILE A 219 -8.90 -15.55 12.91
C ILE A 219 -10.01 -14.75 13.61
N LYS A 220 -9.64 -13.63 14.21
CA LYS A 220 -10.57 -12.68 14.86
C LYS A 220 -10.88 -11.50 13.98
N ARG A 221 -9.90 -11.03 13.21
CA ARG A 221 -10.02 -9.89 12.30
C ARG A 221 -9.63 -10.31 10.89
N PHE A 222 -10.61 -10.43 10.02
CA PHE A 222 -10.40 -10.65 8.60
C PHE A 222 -10.78 -9.38 7.84
N ARG A 223 -9.95 -8.94 6.90
CA ARG A 223 -10.22 -7.82 6.00
C ARG A 223 -9.69 -8.24 4.63
N PHE A 224 -10.50 -8.10 3.59
CA PHE A 224 -10.05 -8.43 2.25
C PHE A 224 -10.45 -7.38 1.22
N LYS A 225 -9.72 -7.39 0.11
CA LYS A 225 -10.02 -6.73 -1.14
C LYS A 225 -9.58 -7.65 -2.28
N MET A 226 -10.50 -8.10 -3.11
CA MET A 226 -10.22 -8.93 -4.28
C MET A 226 -10.57 -8.14 -5.53
N ASN A 227 -9.60 -7.98 -6.42
CA ASN A 227 -9.82 -7.44 -7.75
C ASN A 227 -9.94 -8.61 -8.73
N PHE A 228 -10.97 -8.64 -9.55
CA PHE A 228 -11.24 -9.75 -10.46
C PHE A 228 -11.99 -9.26 -11.70
N ASN A 229 -12.06 -10.11 -12.72
CA ASN A 229 -12.76 -9.82 -13.95
C ASN A 229 -13.94 -10.78 -14.11
N PHE A 230 -15.12 -10.27 -14.44
CA PHE A 230 -16.26 -11.14 -14.79
C PHE A 230 -15.95 -11.97 -16.03
N LYS A 231 -16.46 -13.21 -16.03
CA LYS A 231 -16.33 -14.12 -17.17
C LYS A 231 -17.27 -13.72 -18.30
N HIS A 232 -18.47 -13.24 -17.98
CA HIS A 232 -19.48 -12.85 -18.95
C HIS A 232 -19.86 -11.37 -18.79
N ILE A 233 -19.56 -10.56 -19.81
CA ILE A 233 -19.78 -9.11 -19.77
C ILE A 233 -21.29 -8.76 -19.77
N ASN A 234 -22.13 -9.62 -20.35
CA ASN A 234 -23.54 -9.27 -20.57
C ASN A 234 -24.45 -9.45 -19.34
N ASN A 235 -23.98 -10.15 -18.29
CA ASN A 235 -24.77 -10.48 -17.08
C ASN A 235 -24.07 -10.05 -15.77
N GLN A 236 -23.24 -9.01 -15.81
CA GLN A 236 -22.46 -8.57 -14.64
C GLN A 236 -23.33 -8.32 -13.39
N GLU A 237 -24.52 -7.72 -13.56
CA GLU A 237 -25.38 -7.40 -12.42
C GLU A 237 -25.91 -8.66 -11.72
N GLU A 238 -26.32 -9.68 -12.48
CA GLU A 238 -26.77 -10.97 -11.95
C GLU A 238 -25.61 -11.72 -11.28
N GLU A 239 -24.41 -11.72 -11.88
CA GLU A 239 -23.20 -12.29 -11.25
C GLU A 239 -22.87 -11.58 -9.93
N VAL A 240 -23.03 -10.26 -9.85
CA VAL A 240 -22.86 -9.50 -8.61
C VAL A 240 -23.92 -9.85 -7.58
N ASP A 241 -25.18 -10.01 -7.97
CA ASP A 241 -26.24 -10.39 -7.04
C ASP A 241 -25.96 -11.76 -6.41
N ILE A 242 -25.57 -12.74 -7.21
CA ILE A 242 -25.16 -14.06 -6.72
C ILE A 242 -23.97 -13.93 -5.76
N LEU A 243 -22.96 -13.15 -6.14
CA LEU A 243 -21.77 -12.93 -5.32
C LEU A 243 -22.11 -12.26 -3.99
N ILE A 244 -22.84 -11.14 -3.99
CA ILE A 244 -23.21 -10.42 -2.77
C ILE A 244 -24.09 -11.28 -1.86
N ASN A 245 -25.07 -12.01 -2.43
CA ASN A 245 -25.93 -12.89 -1.65
C ASN A 245 -25.14 -14.01 -0.94
N SER A 246 -24.03 -14.47 -1.51
CA SER A 246 -23.16 -15.44 -0.84
C SER A 246 -22.46 -14.89 0.42
N PHE A 247 -22.39 -13.56 0.59
CA PHE A 247 -21.87 -12.89 1.80
C PHE A 247 -22.98 -12.47 2.78
N SER A 248 -24.24 -12.81 2.52
CA SER A 248 -25.38 -12.49 3.38
C SER A 248 -25.73 -13.62 4.36
N THR A 249 -24.82 -14.59 4.56
CA THR A 249 -25.05 -15.71 5.49
C THR A 249 -24.96 -15.26 6.95
N GLN A 250 -25.52 -16.07 7.85
CA GLN A 250 -25.39 -15.86 9.30
C GLN A 250 -23.93 -15.73 9.74
N TYR A 251 -23.02 -16.47 9.09
CA TYR A 251 -21.60 -16.40 9.36
C TYR A 251 -21.04 -14.99 9.16
N TRP A 252 -21.36 -14.33 8.05
CA TRP A 252 -20.84 -13.00 7.75
C TRP A 252 -21.49 -11.91 8.59
N ILE A 253 -22.82 -11.94 8.71
CA ILE A 253 -23.57 -10.85 9.32
C ILE A 253 -23.60 -10.95 10.85
N GLU A 254 -23.87 -12.13 11.41
CA GLU A 254 -24.04 -12.29 12.86
C GLU A 254 -22.75 -12.71 13.55
N ILE A 255 -22.04 -13.72 13.02
CA ILE A 255 -20.84 -14.27 13.66
C ILE A 255 -19.63 -13.34 13.45
N ARG A 256 -19.40 -12.90 12.21
CA ARG A 256 -18.27 -12.03 11.86
C ARG A 256 -18.56 -10.55 12.01
N GLN A 257 -19.83 -10.15 12.03
CA GLN A 257 -20.26 -8.74 12.05
C GLN A 257 -19.56 -7.92 10.97
N GLN A 258 -19.53 -8.47 9.76
CA GLN A 258 -18.75 -7.93 8.67
C GLN A 258 -19.58 -7.85 7.39
N TYR A 259 -19.76 -6.63 6.91
CA TYR A 259 -20.38 -6.38 5.62
C TYR A 259 -19.34 -6.38 4.50
N VAL A 260 -19.82 -6.62 3.29
CA VAL A 260 -19.03 -6.66 2.06
C VAL A 260 -19.66 -5.72 1.04
N GLN A 261 -18.81 -5.11 0.23
CA GLN A 261 -19.21 -4.26 -0.90
C GLN A 261 -18.49 -4.72 -2.15
N CYS A 262 -19.22 -4.77 -3.26
CA CYS A 262 -18.71 -5.02 -4.59
C CYS A 262 -18.92 -3.77 -5.43
N ASP A 263 -17.83 -3.25 -5.96
CA ASP A 263 -17.80 -2.16 -6.94
C ASP A 263 -17.36 -2.72 -8.28
N TRP A 264 -18.09 -2.40 -9.35
CA TRP A 264 -17.73 -2.87 -10.70
C TRP A 264 -17.99 -1.82 -11.76
N ILE A 265 -17.27 -1.93 -12.87
CA ILE A 265 -17.42 -1.03 -14.01
C ILE A 265 -18.56 -1.53 -14.89
N SER A 266 -19.67 -0.79 -14.93
CA SER A 266 -20.76 -1.08 -15.88
C SER A 266 -20.34 -0.61 -17.27
N SER A 267 -19.77 -1.53 -18.05
CA SER A 267 -19.32 -1.29 -19.44
C SER A 267 -19.40 -2.56 -20.27
N ALA A 268 -19.75 -2.42 -21.55
CA ALA A 268 -19.74 -3.52 -22.51
C ALA A 268 -18.32 -4.00 -22.90
N THR A 269 -17.27 -3.30 -22.45
CA THR A 269 -15.87 -3.62 -22.84
C THR A 269 -14.95 -3.91 -21.65
N ILE A 270 -15.38 -3.62 -20.43
CA ILE A 270 -14.56 -3.76 -19.22
C ILE A 270 -15.32 -4.65 -18.24
N SER A 271 -14.65 -5.67 -17.72
CA SER A 271 -15.22 -6.61 -16.75
C SER A 271 -14.60 -6.50 -15.36
N ASP A 272 -13.85 -5.45 -15.10
CA ASP A 272 -13.16 -5.24 -13.83
C ASP A 272 -14.16 -4.98 -12.68
N ALA A 273 -13.97 -5.72 -11.60
CA ALA A 273 -14.71 -5.60 -10.36
C ALA A 273 -13.78 -5.71 -9.16
N THR A 274 -14.19 -5.10 -8.06
CA THR A 274 -13.50 -5.15 -6.77
C THR A 274 -14.51 -5.44 -5.67
N ILE A 275 -14.27 -6.50 -4.91
CA ILE A 275 -15.07 -6.84 -3.73
C ILE A 275 -14.21 -6.73 -2.48
N TYR A 276 -14.76 -6.15 -1.41
CA TYR A 276 -14.02 -5.86 -0.20
C TYR A 276 -14.90 -5.80 1.05
N THR A 277 -14.28 -5.98 2.22
CA THR A 277 -14.96 -5.86 3.52
C THR A 277 -15.12 -4.40 3.95
N LEU A 278 -16.22 -4.10 4.64
CA LEU A 278 -16.49 -2.80 5.28
C LEU A 278 -16.29 -2.85 6.81
N PRO A 279 -15.79 -1.77 7.45
CA PRO A 279 -15.24 -0.55 6.84
C PRO A 279 -13.98 -0.82 6.01
N TYR A 280 -13.69 0.07 5.07
CA TYR A 280 -12.62 -0.10 4.10
C TYR A 280 -11.24 -0.07 4.78
N ALA A 281 -10.45 -1.13 4.61
CA ALA A 281 -9.22 -1.32 5.37
C ALA A 281 -7.94 -0.83 4.68
N PHE A 282 -8.02 -0.39 3.42
CA PHE A 282 -6.87 -0.18 2.54
C PHE A 282 -6.57 1.30 2.31
N GLU A 283 -5.30 1.61 2.06
CA GLU A 283 -4.81 2.99 1.92
C GLU A 283 -5.13 3.63 0.57
N LYS A 284 -5.44 2.81 -0.43
CA LYS A 284 -5.64 3.23 -1.82
C LYS A 284 -7.00 2.81 -2.32
N PHE A 285 -7.72 3.74 -2.93
CA PHE A 285 -9.00 3.50 -3.59
C PHE A 285 -8.95 3.97 -5.04
N SER A 286 -9.52 3.19 -5.95
CA SER A 286 -9.66 3.56 -7.36
C SER A 286 -11.15 3.68 -7.68
N TYR A 287 -11.57 4.84 -8.16
CA TYR A 287 -12.95 5.14 -8.52
C TYR A 287 -13.08 5.40 -10.02
N TYR A 288 -14.10 4.81 -10.65
CA TYR A 288 -14.42 5.00 -12.06
C TYR A 288 -15.81 5.64 -12.20
N ASP A 289 -16.01 6.49 -13.21
CA ASP A 289 -17.25 7.27 -13.34
C ASP A 289 -18.52 6.41 -13.58
N ASN A 290 -18.32 5.19 -14.09
CA ASN A 290 -19.36 4.21 -14.39
C ASN A 290 -19.29 3.03 -13.40
N THR A 291 -18.74 3.27 -12.22
CA THR A 291 -18.78 2.29 -11.14
C THR A 291 -20.20 2.15 -10.60
N CYS A 292 -20.71 0.92 -10.66
CA CYS A 292 -21.87 0.47 -9.90
C CYS A 292 -21.40 -0.18 -8.60
N SER A 293 -22.26 -0.18 -7.57
CA SER A 293 -21.95 -0.72 -6.24
C SER A 293 -23.14 -1.47 -5.66
N LYS A 294 -22.88 -2.62 -5.02
CA LYS A 294 -23.85 -3.40 -4.21
C LYS A 294 -23.17 -3.84 -2.90
N SER A 295 -23.93 -3.91 -1.81
CA SER A 295 -23.39 -4.26 -0.49
C SER A 295 -24.37 -5.11 0.31
N THR A 296 -23.84 -5.93 1.22
CA THR A 296 -24.62 -6.64 2.25
C THR A 296 -25.01 -5.75 3.43
N CYS A 297 -24.58 -4.49 3.48
CA CYS A 297 -24.95 -3.55 4.52
C CYS A 297 -26.40 -3.07 4.34
N PRO A 298 -27.27 -3.14 5.37
CA PRO A 298 -28.69 -2.77 5.26
C PRO A 298 -28.92 -1.26 5.11
N ASN A 299 -28.03 -0.42 5.67
CA ASN A 299 -28.11 1.04 5.55
C ASN A 299 -27.16 1.55 4.48
N VAL A 300 -27.72 1.89 3.32
CA VAL A 300 -26.97 2.56 2.22
C VAL A 300 -26.63 4.03 2.57
N VAL A 301 -27.24 4.56 3.63
CA VAL A 301 -27.09 5.97 4.09
C VAL A 301 -26.03 6.10 5.21
N ASP A 302 -25.67 5.01 5.89
CA ASP A 302 -24.62 5.06 6.92
C ASP A 302 -23.25 5.09 6.23
N PHE A 303 -22.64 6.27 6.31
CA PHE A 303 -21.33 6.64 5.79
C PHE A 303 -20.34 5.48 5.86
N TRP A 304 -20.01 4.94 4.69
CA TRP A 304 -18.89 4.02 4.53
C TRP A 304 -17.63 4.70 5.04
N SER A 305 -17.09 4.25 6.17
CA SER A 305 -15.81 4.77 6.67
C SER A 305 -14.69 4.32 5.72
N TYR A 306 -14.25 5.27 4.90
CA TYR A 306 -13.01 5.20 4.14
C TYR A 306 -11.90 5.98 4.85
N ASP A 307 -11.92 6.04 6.18
CA ASP A 307 -10.97 6.81 7.00
C ASP A 307 -9.52 6.39 6.78
N ARG A 308 -9.30 5.15 6.32
CA ARG A 308 -7.97 4.63 6.01
C ARG A 308 -7.50 4.97 4.60
N VAL A 309 -8.38 5.46 3.75
CA VAL A 309 -8.05 5.84 2.37
C VAL A 309 -7.34 7.17 2.39
N HIS A 310 -6.14 7.11 1.87
CA HIS A 310 -5.17 8.19 1.88
C HIS A 310 -4.82 8.65 0.47
N THR A 311 -4.94 7.72 -0.49
CA THR A 311 -4.71 7.95 -1.90
C THR A 311 -5.95 7.53 -2.67
N VAL A 312 -6.53 8.47 -3.43
CA VAL A 312 -7.64 8.16 -4.34
C VAL A 312 -7.18 8.35 -5.77
N LYS A 313 -7.51 7.38 -6.63
CA LYS A 313 -7.33 7.47 -8.07
C LYS A 313 -8.70 7.55 -8.73
N TYR A 314 -8.98 8.67 -9.38
CA TYR A 314 -10.14 8.84 -10.22
C TYR A 314 -9.78 8.56 -11.68
N VAL A 315 -10.50 7.64 -12.30
CA VAL A 315 -10.32 7.30 -13.71
C VAL A 315 -11.61 7.54 -14.46
N ASN A 316 -11.60 8.54 -15.35
CA ASN A 316 -12.68 8.70 -16.31
C ASN A 316 -12.43 7.82 -17.54
N ASN A 317 -13.32 6.87 -17.79
CA ASN A 317 -13.32 5.99 -18.97
C ASN A 317 -14.32 6.44 -20.06
N ARG A 318 -15.15 7.46 -19.81
CA ARG A 318 -16.07 7.99 -20.81
C ARG A 318 -15.34 8.89 -21.79
N LEU A 319 -15.28 8.44 -23.04
CA LEU A 319 -15.00 9.29 -24.19
C LEU A 319 -16.18 10.23 -24.51
N ASN A 320 -17.37 9.97 -23.96
CA ASN A 320 -18.59 10.75 -24.23
C ASN A 320 -19.29 11.21 -22.95
N LEU A 321 -19.52 12.53 -22.90
CA LEU A 321 -20.19 13.32 -21.86
C LEU A 321 -21.65 12.89 -21.65
N VAL A 322 -21.91 11.74 -21.01
CA VAL A 322 -23.24 11.50 -20.43
C VAL A 322 -23.23 12.09 -19.02
N LYS A 323 -23.94 13.21 -18.88
CA LYS A 323 -23.93 14.13 -17.73
C LYS A 323 -24.50 13.56 -16.43
N ASP A 324 -25.23 12.46 -16.45
CA ASP A 324 -25.98 12.02 -15.29
C ASP A 324 -25.85 10.52 -15.08
N SER A 325 -24.95 10.11 -14.20
CA SER A 325 -25.05 8.78 -13.59
C SER A 325 -24.20 8.68 -12.32
N ILE A 326 -24.91 8.46 -11.21
CA ILE A 326 -24.50 7.87 -9.93
C ILE A 326 -23.29 8.54 -9.27
N SER A 327 -23.60 9.44 -8.34
CA SER A 327 -22.66 9.88 -7.31
C SER A 327 -22.20 8.67 -6.49
N PHE A 328 -20.93 8.32 -6.57
CA PHE A 328 -20.31 7.50 -5.53
C PHE A 328 -20.61 8.13 -4.17
N ARG A 329 -21.24 7.37 -3.29
CA ARG A 329 -21.75 7.87 -2.00
C ARG A 329 -20.75 7.73 -0.85
N GLY A 330 -19.53 7.29 -1.13
CA GLY A 330 -18.46 7.22 -0.12
C GLY A 330 -17.79 8.57 0.07
N GLU A 331 -17.55 8.94 1.32
CA GLU A 331 -16.70 10.08 1.68
C GLU A 331 -15.29 9.60 2.00
N PHE A 332 -14.27 10.34 1.56
CA PHE A 332 -12.89 10.05 1.88
C PHE A 332 -12.29 11.15 2.76
N PRO A 333 -12.47 11.09 4.09
CA PRO A 333 -12.16 12.22 4.97
C PRO A 333 -10.66 12.47 5.16
N ASN A 334 -9.79 11.48 4.93
CA ASN A 334 -8.35 11.56 5.21
C ASN A 334 -7.47 11.49 3.94
N VAL A 335 -7.97 12.00 2.81
CA VAL A 335 -7.22 11.97 1.54
C VAL A 335 -6.18 13.08 1.50
N TYR A 336 -4.91 12.68 1.42
CA TYR A 336 -3.80 13.59 1.21
C TYR A 336 -3.15 13.46 -0.17
N HIS A 337 -3.42 12.38 -0.91
CA HIS A 337 -2.97 12.19 -2.29
C HIS A 337 -4.15 11.93 -3.24
N LEU A 338 -4.20 12.65 -4.36
CA LEU A 338 -5.24 12.49 -5.38
C LEU A 338 -4.61 12.33 -6.76
N ASN A 339 -5.05 11.32 -7.51
CA ASN A 339 -4.66 11.09 -8.90
C ASN A 339 -5.90 11.19 -9.79
N LEU A 340 -5.92 12.13 -10.72
CA LEU A 340 -7.06 12.40 -11.59
C LEU A 340 -6.68 12.18 -13.05
N THR A 341 -7.49 11.39 -13.76
CA THR A 341 -7.57 11.50 -15.22
C THR A 341 -8.47 12.69 -15.56
N PHE A 342 -7.97 13.66 -16.33
CA PHE A 342 -8.69 14.90 -16.56
C PHE A 342 -9.83 14.74 -17.58
N LEU A 343 -11.04 14.72 -17.03
CA LEU A 343 -12.39 14.99 -17.53
C LEU A 343 -13.29 14.68 -16.32
N PHE A 344 -13.04 15.28 -15.15
CA PHE A 344 -13.75 14.85 -13.93
C PHE A 344 -15.05 15.64 -13.74
N ASN A 345 -16.08 14.96 -13.27
CA ASN A 345 -17.37 15.58 -12.97
C ASN A 345 -17.20 16.52 -11.76
N ASN A 346 -17.80 17.72 -11.77
CA ASN A 346 -17.80 18.63 -10.60
C ASN A 346 -18.37 17.96 -9.34
N ASN A 347 -19.23 16.94 -9.49
CA ASN A 347 -19.71 16.09 -8.40
C ASN A 347 -18.58 15.34 -7.68
N ILE A 348 -17.38 15.20 -8.26
CA ILE A 348 -16.24 14.63 -7.54
C ILE A 348 -15.81 15.52 -6.38
N LEU A 349 -16.03 16.85 -6.48
CA LEU A 349 -15.68 17.78 -5.42
C LEU A 349 -16.57 17.61 -4.18
N SER A 350 -17.76 16.99 -4.31
CA SER A 350 -18.58 16.63 -3.14
C SER A 350 -18.13 15.33 -2.48
N VAL A 351 -17.38 14.47 -3.18
CA VAL A 351 -16.80 13.22 -2.65
C VAL A 351 -15.57 13.49 -1.76
N TYR A 352 -14.94 14.65 -1.93
CA TYR A 352 -13.78 15.10 -1.15
C TYR A 352 -14.14 16.31 -0.29
N PRO A 353 -14.74 16.11 0.89
CA PRO A 353 -15.16 17.22 1.76
C PRO A 353 -13.96 18.08 2.23
N LEU A 354 -12.74 17.54 2.22
CA LEU A 354 -11.53 18.13 2.81
C LEU A 354 -10.36 18.27 1.82
N LEU A 355 -10.61 18.88 0.65
CA LEU A 355 -9.56 19.20 -0.33
C LEU A 355 -8.42 20.07 0.22
N ASN A 356 -8.64 20.75 1.35
CA ASN A 356 -7.62 21.50 2.05
C ASN A 356 -6.50 20.62 2.60
N GLN A 357 -6.75 19.35 2.92
CA GLN A 357 -5.73 18.40 3.42
C GLN A 357 -4.85 17.80 2.32
N LEU A 358 -5.19 18.04 1.05
CA LEU A 358 -4.47 17.49 -0.08
C LEU A 358 -3.03 18.04 -0.13
N THR A 359 -2.04 17.14 -0.08
CA THR A 359 -0.62 17.49 -0.15
C THR A 359 0.00 17.15 -1.49
N LYS A 360 -0.57 16.17 -2.22
CA LYS A 360 -0.13 15.81 -3.57
C LYS A 360 -1.30 15.61 -4.52
N LEU A 361 -1.16 16.16 -5.71
CA LEU A 361 -2.11 16.04 -6.80
C LEU A 361 -1.36 15.58 -8.06
N TYR A 362 -1.85 14.52 -8.68
CA TYR A 362 -1.37 14.04 -9.97
C TYR A 362 -2.50 14.15 -10.99
N ILE A 363 -2.20 14.69 -12.17
CA ILE A 363 -3.18 14.88 -13.23
C ILE A 363 -2.65 14.31 -14.54
N SER A 364 -3.41 13.41 -15.14
CA SER A 364 -3.22 13.01 -16.54
C SER A 364 -4.00 13.97 -17.43
N LEU A 365 -3.29 14.76 -18.23
CA LEU A 365 -3.87 15.73 -19.15
C LEU A 365 -4.34 15.04 -20.43
N ASN A 366 -5.25 15.70 -21.15
CA ASN A 366 -5.68 15.33 -22.50
C ASN A 366 -5.77 16.59 -23.37
N ASP A 367 -6.02 16.44 -24.67
CA ASP A 367 -6.06 17.58 -25.60
C ASP A 367 -7.21 18.56 -25.35
N GLN A 368 -8.23 18.15 -24.58
CA GLN A 368 -9.41 18.95 -24.21
C GLN A 368 -9.33 19.53 -22.80
N PHE A 369 -8.11 19.70 -22.28
CA PHE A 369 -7.90 20.13 -20.91
C PHE A 369 -8.46 21.53 -20.63
N ASP A 370 -9.28 21.63 -19.57
CA ASP A 370 -9.84 22.88 -19.06
C ASP A 370 -8.98 23.44 -17.92
N TYR A 371 -8.15 24.42 -18.24
CA TYR A 371 -7.26 25.08 -17.28
C TYR A 371 -8.02 25.78 -16.14
N SER A 372 -9.28 26.18 -16.36
CA SER A 372 -10.08 26.87 -15.33
C SER A 372 -10.51 25.93 -14.21
N GLN A 373 -10.86 24.68 -14.54
CA GLN A 373 -11.19 23.64 -13.56
C GLN A 373 -9.98 23.26 -12.70
N LEU A 374 -8.78 23.20 -13.30
CA LEU A 374 -7.57 23.00 -12.51
C LEU A 374 -7.33 24.17 -11.56
N GLN A 375 -7.45 25.41 -12.01
CA GLN A 375 -7.30 26.57 -11.14
C GLN A 375 -8.27 26.50 -9.94
N HIS A 376 -9.55 26.17 -10.18
CA HIS A 376 -10.54 26.02 -9.12
C HIS A 376 -10.20 24.91 -8.11
N LEU A 377 -9.66 23.77 -8.58
CA LEU A 377 -9.18 22.71 -7.70
C LEU A 377 -8.00 23.20 -6.82
N LEU A 378 -7.06 23.92 -7.43
CA LEU A 378 -5.89 24.45 -6.72
C LEU A 378 -6.26 25.52 -5.68
N ASP A 379 -7.22 26.38 -6.00
CA ASP A 379 -7.74 27.41 -5.09
C ASP A 379 -8.35 26.79 -3.82
N ARG A 380 -8.89 25.56 -3.92
CA ARG A 380 -9.48 24.80 -2.80
C ARG A 380 -8.46 23.92 -2.06
N SER A 381 -7.25 23.78 -2.57
CA SER A 381 -6.20 22.92 -2.00
C SER A 381 -5.05 23.75 -1.42
N ALA A 382 -5.36 24.49 -0.35
CA ALA A 382 -4.44 25.43 0.30
C ALA A 382 -3.13 24.80 0.82
N HIS A 383 -3.08 23.48 1.05
CA HIS A 383 -1.88 22.77 1.51
C HIS A 383 -1.23 21.89 0.43
N LEU A 384 -1.59 22.08 -0.84
CA LEU A 384 -1.03 21.31 -1.94
C LEU A 384 0.44 21.65 -2.18
N TYR A 385 1.33 20.77 -1.73
CA TYR A 385 2.78 20.92 -1.86
C TYR A 385 3.30 20.46 -3.23
N SER A 386 2.76 19.36 -3.77
CA SER A 386 3.27 18.72 -5.00
C SER A 386 2.20 18.60 -6.07
N LEU A 387 2.52 19.03 -7.29
CA LEU A 387 1.70 18.84 -8.49
C LEU A 387 2.47 18.01 -9.52
N GLY A 388 1.92 16.88 -9.95
CA GLY A 388 2.44 16.06 -11.04
C GLY A 388 1.51 16.11 -12.25
N LEU A 389 2.08 16.33 -13.44
CA LEU A 389 1.34 16.42 -14.70
C LEU A 389 1.92 15.41 -15.69
N SER A 390 1.05 14.70 -16.40
CA SER A 390 1.46 13.72 -17.41
C SER A 390 0.64 13.80 -18.68
N LYS A 391 1.12 13.12 -19.73
CA LYS A 391 0.55 13.14 -21.10
C LYS A 391 0.46 14.55 -21.68
N LEU A 392 1.56 15.28 -21.57
CA LEU A 392 1.74 16.61 -22.13
C LEU A 392 1.91 16.53 -23.66
N THR A 393 0.85 16.20 -24.38
CA THR A 393 0.86 16.14 -25.86
C THR A 393 1.09 17.52 -26.47
N ASN A 394 0.52 18.56 -25.86
CA ASN A 394 0.71 19.95 -26.23
C ASN A 394 0.80 20.83 -24.97
N LEU A 395 2.03 21.14 -24.52
CA LEU A 395 2.29 22.10 -23.44
C LEU A 395 1.81 23.50 -23.85
N ARG A 396 0.58 23.86 -23.47
CA ARG A 396 0.07 25.21 -23.70
C ARG A 396 0.59 26.18 -22.64
N ARG A 397 0.77 27.45 -23.03
CA ARG A 397 1.29 28.51 -22.15
C ARG A 397 0.38 28.75 -20.94
N GLU A 398 -0.90 28.46 -21.10
CA GLU A 398 -1.98 28.54 -20.11
C GLU A 398 -1.66 27.72 -18.85
N LEU A 399 -0.91 26.61 -18.98
CA LEU A 399 -0.47 25.83 -17.83
C LEU A 399 0.41 26.63 -16.88
N PHE A 400 1.29 27.48 -17.43
CA PHE A 400 2.21 28.32 -16.66
C PHE A 400 1.54 29.61 -16.14
N GLN A 401 0.28 29.84 -16.50
CA GLN A 401 -0.52 30.95 -15.97
C GLN A 401 -1.31 30.55 -14.71
N ILE A 402 -1.37 29.25 -14.41
CA ILE A 402 -2.02 28.71 -13.22
C ILE A 402 -1.28 29.19 -11.97
N ARG A 403 -2.03 29.63 -10.96
CA ARG A 403 -1.50 30.18 -9.73
C ARG A 403 -1.79 29.25 -8.57
N SER A 404 -0.77 29.00 -7.75
CA SER A 404 -0.92 28.41 -6.43
C SER A 404 0.20 28.91 -5.54
N THR A 405 -0.15 29.37 -4.35
CA THR A 405 0.83 29.83 -3.36
C THR A 405 1.42 28.70 -2.54
N SER A 406 0.84 27.49 -2.61
CA SER A 406 1.22 26.33 -1.81
C SER A 406 2.13 25.34 -2.54
N ILE A 407 2.03 25.27 -3.87
CA ILE A 407 2.87 24.36 -4.67
C ILE A 407 4.35 24.75 -4.52
N ARG A 408 5.17 23.76 -4.18
CA ARG A 408 6.63 23.87 -4.08
C ARG A 408 7.36 22.88 -4.98
N ARG A 409 6.66 21.84 -5.46
CA ARG A 409 7.20 20.80 -6.34
C ARG A 409 6.28 20.60 -7.55
N LEU A 410 6.85 20.76 -8.74
CA LEU A 410 6.20 20.48 -10.02
C LEU A 410 6.91 19.32 -10.72
N GLU A 411 6.17 18.25 -11.02
CA GLU A 411 6.65 17.09 -11.77
C GLU A 411 6.00 17.07 -13.14
N LEU A 412 6.80 17.00 -14.21
CA LEU A 412 6.34 16.84 -15.59
C LEU A 412 6.80 15.45 -16.06
N ILE A 413 5.85 14.54 -16.33
CA ILE A 413 6.08 13.10 -16.56
C ILE A 413 5.64 12.67 -17.96
#